data_AF-A0A923TIS9-F1
#
_entry.id   AF-A0A923TIS9-F1
#
_cell.length_a   1.000
_cell.length_b   1.000
_cell.length_c   1.000
_cell.angle_alpha   90.00
_cell.angle_beta   90.00
_cell.angle_gamma   90.00
#
_symmetry.space_group_name_H-M   'P 1'
#
loop_
_entity.id
_entity.type
_entity.pdbx_description
1 polymer ?
#
loop_
_entity_poly.entity_id
_entity_poly.type
_entity_poly.pdbx_seq_one_letter_code
_entity_poly.pdbx_strand_id
1 'polypeptide(L)' 'MSELVEACLSLSRADGCMVVVRESSSTNLRWAGNTLTTNGAMSGRTVSVIS' A
#
# COMPACT_ATOMS: atom_id res chain seq x y z
N MET A 1 -3.31 3.53 -8.57
CA MET A 1 -1.92 3.80 -8.12
C MET A 1 -1.40 5.11 -8.71
N SER A 2 -1.43 5.27 -10.04
CA SER A 2 -0.88 6.42 -10.77
C SER A 2 -1.43 7.78 -10.32
N GLU A 3 -2.75 7.94 -10.21
CA GLU A 3 -3.38 9.24 -9.91
C GLU A 3 -2.89 9.90 -8.62
N LEU A 4 -2.67 9.12 -7.54
CA LEU A 4 -2.13 9.65 -6.29
C LEU A 4 -0.70 10.17 -6.46
N VAL A 5 0.12 9.45 -7.22
CA VAL A 5 1.50 9.84 -7.50
C VAL A 5 1.52 11.13 -8.31
N GLU A 6 0.71 11.21 -9.37
CA GLU A 6 0.57 12.42 -10.19
C GLU A 6 0.03 13.62 -9.39
N ALA A 7 -0.92 13.39 -8.48
CA ALA A 7 -1.40 14.42 -7.57
C ALA A 7 -0.29 14.93 -6.64
N CYS A 8 0.50 14.04 -6.04
CA CYS A 8 1.62 14.45 -5.18
C CYS A 8 2.72 15.19 -5.94
N LEU A 9 3.07 14.74 -7.15
CA LEU A 9 4.07 15.39 -7.99
C LEU A 9 3.62 16.77 -8.46
N SER A 10 2.36 16.90 -8.90
CA SER A 10 1.83 18.18 -9.39
C SER A 10 1.68 19.25 -8.28
N LEU A 11 1.53 18.83 -7.03
CA LEU A 11 1.46 19.75 -5.87
C LEU A 11 2.83 20.19 -5.35
N SER A 12 3.92 19.50 -5.71
CA SER A 12 5.26 19.85 -5.21
C SER A 12 5.78 21.14 -5.85
N ARG A 13 6.50 21.93 -5.04
CA ARG A 13 7.16 23.17 -5.48
C ARG A 13 8.68 23.08 -5.36
N ALA A 14 9.20 21.94 -4.92
CA ALA A 14 10.63 21.72 -4.77
C ALA A 14 11.28 21.39 -6.13
N ASP A 15 12.58 21.66 -6.24
CA ASP A 15 13.38 21.35 -7.43
C ASP A 15 13.45 19.84 -7.71
N GLY A 16 13.20 19.00 -6.69
CA GLY A 16 13.03 17.56 -6.81
C GLY A 16 11.88 17.06 -5.95
N CYS A 17 11.12 16.08 -6.46
CA CYS A 17 10.05 15.41 -5.73
C CYS A 17 10.08 13.91 -6.02
N MET A 18 10.05 13.10 -4.97
CA MET A 18 9.95 11.64 -5.07
C MET A 18 8.76 11.15 -4.25
N VAL A 19 7.95 10.29 -4.87
CA VAL A 19 6.82 9.63 -4.22
C VAL A 19 7.07 8.13 -4.19
N VAL A 20 7.17 7.57 -2.98
CA VAL A 20 7.32 6.12 -2.77
C VAL A 20 6.00 5.59 -2.26
N VAL A 21 5.40 4.66 -3.01
CA VAL A 21 4.18 3.98 -2.59
C VAL A 21 4.45 2.52 -2.33
N ARG A 22 4.07 2.07 -1.14
CA ARG A 22 4.16 0.67 -0.74
C ARG A 22 2.75 0.11 -0.54
N GLU A 23 2.45 -0.97 -1.24
CA GLU A 23 1.24 -1.76 -1.02
C GLU A 23 1.58 -3.05 -0.28
N SER A 24 0.68 -3.45 0.60
CA SER A 24 0.76 -4.69 1.35
C SER A 24 -0.61 -5.35 1.32
N SER A 25 -0.62 -6.66 1.09
CA SER A 25 -1.81 -7.49 1.19
C SER A 25 -1.44 -8.69 2.04
N SER A 26 -2.30 -9.00 3.00
CA SER A 26 -2.11 -10.14 3.88
C SER A 26 -3.42 -10.90 4.02
N THR A 27 -3.32 -12.21 4.08
CA THR A 27 -4.46 -13.10 4.28
C THR A 27 -4.20 -13.92 5.52
N ASN A 28 -5.14 -13.89 6.46
CA ASN A 28 -5.06 -14.67 7.68
C ASN A 28 -5.61 -16.07 7.41
N LEU A 29 -4.71 -17.05 7.39
CA LEU A 29 -5.03 -18.45 7.23
C LEU A 29 -4.96 -19.14 8.59
N ARG A 30 -5.98 -19.93 8.91
CA ARG A 30 -6.01 -20.75 10.11
C ARG A 30 -6.25 -22.19 9.73
N TRP A 31 -5.42 -23.06 10.29
CA TRP A 31 -5.62 -24.49 10.20
C TRP A 31 -6.33 -24.99 11.46
N ALA A 32 -7.36 -25.81 11.31
CA ALA A 32 -8.09 -26.46 12.41
C ALA A 32 -8.43 -27.91 12.00
N GLY A 33 -7.81 -28.89 12.66
CA GLY A 33 -7.98 -30.31 12.32
C GLY A 33 -7.37 -30.65 10.96
N ASN A 34 -8.20 -30.96 9.96
CA ASN A 34 -7.80 -31.21 8.57
C ASN A 34 -8.28 -30.12 7.60
N THR A 35 -8.78 -29.01 8.14
CA THR A 35 -9.42 -27.94 7.35
C THR A 35 -8.62 -26.64 7.48
N LEU A 36 -8.33 -26.01 6.35
CA LEU A 36 -7.76 -24.67 6.24
C LEU A 36 -8.89 -23.66 6.02
N THR A 37 -9.00 -22.65 6.87
CA THR A 37 -9.97 -21.57 6.73
C THR A 37 -9.27 -20.22 6.53
N THR A 38 -9.84 -19.38 5.68
CA THR A 38 -9.44 -17.98 5.58
C THR A 38 -10.28 -17.17 6.56
N ASN A 39 -9.64 -16.57 7.55
CA ASN A 39 -10.32 -15.78 8.58
C ASN A 39 -10.53 -14.32 8.16
N GLY A 40 -9.77 -13.85 7.18
CA GLY A 40 -9.88 -12.48 6.67
C GLY A 40 -8.69 -12.11 5.79
N ALA A 41 -8.88 -11.05 5.01
CA ALA A 41 -7.83 -10.42 4.23
C ALA A 41 -7.71 -8.96 4.67
N MET A 42 -6.50 -8.43 4.68
CA MET A 42 -6.20 -7.04 4.98
C MET A 42 -5.35 -6.48 3.84
N SER A 43 -5.74 -5.33 3.31
CA SER A 43 -4.91 -4.52 2.44
C SER A 43 -4.47 -3.27 3.18
N GLY A 44 -3.22 -2.89 2.98
CA GLY A 44 -2.62 -1.71 3.57
C GLY A 44 -1.76 -1.00 2.54
N ARG A 45 -1.71 0.33 2.62
CA ARG A 45 -0.92 1.15 1.73
C ARG A 45 -0.26 2.29 2.50
N THR A 46 1.00 2.54 2.20
CA THR A 46 1.78 3.64 2.77
C THR A 46 2.36 4.47 1.64
N VAL A 47 2.32 5.78 1.81
CA VAL A 47 2.81 6.75 0.84
C VAL A 47 3.79 7.66 1.56
N SER A 48 4.99 7.78 1.01
CA SER A 48 6.03 8.69 1.50
C SER A 48 6.37 9.67 0.40
N VAL A 49 6.31 10.97 0.71
CA VAL A 49 6.66 12.06 -0.19
C VAL A 49 7.94 12.71 0.32
N ILE A 50 8.93 12.85 -0.56
CA ILE A 50 10.21 13.49 -0.28
C ILE A 50 10.32 14.67 -1.24
N SER A 51 10.52 15.86 -0.68
CA SER A 51 10.48 17.17 -1.35
C SER A 51 11.51 18.10 -0.70
#